data_AF-A0A0J1FYL8-F1
#
_entry.id   AF-A0A0J1FYL8-F1
#
_cell.length_a   1.000
_cell.length_b   1.000
_cell.length_c   1.000
_cell.angle_alpha   90.00
_cell.angle_beta   90.00
_cell.angle_gamma   90.00
#
_symmetry.space_group_name_H-M   'P 1'
#
loop_
_entity.id
_entity.type
_entity.pdbx_description
1 polymer ?
#
loop_
_entity_poly.entity_id
_entity_poly.type
_entity_poly.pdbx_seq_one_letter_code
_entity_poly.pdbx_strand_id
1 'polypeptide(L)'
;MIYIAENATPSTIAHELFHEIDHTYGLTQNGALTLQIQNDYKRLLQLSSNYGKSIEDMLYLKYPEVFENGRRGIKLQEEFRGISDILNGMSRGKIRLGYRHQDDYWLKPLKLEKETWAQYGRMIYQSDERVLEFMEILFPETTTEVYRMLKEMIK
;
A
#
# COMPACT_ATOMS: atom_id res chain seq x y z
N MET A 1 -0.50 -20.27 7.93
CA MET A 1 -1.88 -20.74 7.72
C MET A 1 -2.72 -19.51 7.47
N ILE A 2 -2.95 -19.20 6.20
CA ILE A 2 -3.90 -18.19 5.78
C ILE A 2 -5.31 -18.76 5.87
N TYR A 3 -6.20 -18.03 6.54
CA TYR A 3 -7.62 -18.36 6.63
C TYR A 3 -8.38 -17.53 5.59
N ILE A 4 -8.74 -18.15 4.47
CA ILE A 4 -9.63 -17.54 3.47
C ILE A 4 -11.06 -17.80 3.93
N ALA A 5 -11.83 -16.74 4.21
CA ALA A 5 -13.26 -16.88 4.52
C ALA A 5 -14.02 -17.43 3.30
N GLU A 6 -15.11 -18.18 3.52
CA GLU A 6 -15.91 -18.81 2.44
C GLU A 6 -16.40 -17.82 1.35
N ASN A 7 -16.49 -16.53 1.69
CA ASN A 7 -16.91 -15.45 0.78
C ASN A 7 -15.78 -14.48 0.38
N ALA A 8 -14.52 -14.94 0.39
CA ALA A 8 -13.40 -14.08 0.03
C ALA A 8 -13.50 -13.61 -1.44
N THR A 9 -13.40 -12.30 -1.64
CA THR A 9 -13.35 -11.72 -2.99
C THR A 9 -12.08 -12.19 -3.72
N PRO A 10 -12.07 -12.24 -5.07
CA PRO A 10 -10.86 -12.55 -5.82
C PRO A 10 -9.68 -11.63 -5.47
N SER A 11 -9.94 -10.35 -5.19
CA SER A 11 -8.93 -9.38 -4.72
C SER A 11 -8.39 -9.67 -3.32
N THR A 12 -9.19 -10.31 -2.46
CA THR A 12 -8.75 -10.79 -1.15
C THR A 12 -7.88 -12.04 -1.32
N ILE A 13 -8.28 -12.96 -2.19
CA ILE A 13 -7.48 -14.15 -2.51
C ILE A 13 -6.11 -13.75 -3.08
N ALA A 14 -6.06 -12.78 -4.00
CA ALA A 14 -4.81 -12.30 -4.57
C ALA A 14 -3.87 -11.69 -3.51
N HIS A 15 -4.41 -10.89 -2.58
CA HIS A 15 -3.65 -10.34 -1.46
C HIS A 15 -3.02 -11.42 -0.59
N GLU A 16 -3.82 -12.40 -0.16
CA GLU A 16 -3.34 -13.50 0.67
C GLU A 16 -2.36 -14.41 -0.08
N LEU A 17 -2.57 -14.64 -1.38
CA LEU A 17 -1.62 -15.38 -2.21
C LEU A 17 -0.24 -14.71 -2.22
N PHE A 18 -0.17 -13.39 -2.32
CA PHE A 18 1.10 -12.68 -2.26
C PHE A 18 1.75 -12.74 -0.87
N HIS A 19 0.97 -12.83 0.21
CA HIS A 19 1.50 -13.16 1.53
C HIS A 19 2.10 -14.57 1.59
N GLU A 20 1.44 -15.58 1.01
CA GLU A 20 2.03 -16.95 0.95
C GLU A 20 3.30 -17.00 0.09
N ILE A 21 3.33 -16.25 -1.02
CA ILE A 21 4.53 -16.13 -1.86
C ILE A 21 5.69 -15.54 -1.05
N ASP A 22 5.48 -14.41 -0.37
CA ASP A 22 6.52 -13.81 0.47
C ASP A 22 6.95 -14.76 1.59
N HIS A 23 5.99 -15.44 2.24
CA HIS A 23 6.29 -16.41 3.28
C HIS A 23 7.16 -17.57 2.75
N THR A 24 6.87 -18.05 1.55
CA THR A 24 7.56 -19.20 0.93
C THR A 24 8.97 -18.84 0.45
N TYR A 25 9.14 -17.67 -0.17
CA TYR A 25 10.39 -17.27 -0.81
C TYR A 25 11.21 -16.26 -0.01
N GLY A 26 10.68 -15.74 1.10
CA GLY A 26 11.34 -14.76 1.96
C GLY A 26 11.63 -13.42 1.27
N LEU A 27 10.78 -13.01 0.34
CA LEU A 27 11.06 -11.90 -0.59
C LEU A 27 11.33 -10.57 0.12
N THR A 28 10.59 -10.26 1.19
CA THR A 28 10.79 -9.01 1.94
C THR A 28 11.75 -9.16 3.12
N GLN A 29 12.27 -10.36 3.40
CA GLN A 29 13.08 -10.61 4.61
C GLN A 29 14.48 -10.02 4.53
N ASN A 30 15.01 -9.84 3.32
CA ASN A 30 16.30 -9.20 3.07
C ASN A 30 16.23 -7.65 3.08
N GLY A 31 15.06 -7.07 3.35
CA GLY A 31 14.85 -5.62 3.34
C GLY A 31 14.76 -4.99 1.95
N ALA A 32 14.51 -5.80 0.89
CA ALA A 32 14.46 -5.32 -0.51
C ALA A 32 13.50 -4.14 -0.72
N LEU A 33 12.42 -4.03 0.05
CA LEU A 33 11.46 -2.92 -0.05
C LEU A 33 11.67 -1.81 0.99
N THR A 34 12.48 -2.05 2.03
CA THR A 34 12.57 -1.16 3.20
C THR A 34 13.07 0.24 2.80
N LEU A 35 14.11 0.31 1.96
CA LEU A 35 14.70 1.59 1.57
C LEU A 35 13.74 2.40 0.68
N GLN A 36 13.11 1.76 -0.29
CA GLN A 36 12.21 2.37 -1.26
C GLN A 36 10.95 2.92 -0.59
N ILE A 37 10.34 2.14 0.31
CA ILE A 37 9.18 2.58 1.10
C ILE A 37 9.55 3.81 1.94
N GLN A 38 10.73 3.82 2.56
CA GLN A 38 11.20 4.96 3.36
C GLN A 38 11.46 6.20 2.50
N ASN A 39 12.02 6.04 1.30
CA ASN A 39 12.29 7.14 0.39
C ASN A 39 11.00 7.75 -0.15
N ASP A 40 10.05 6.91 -0.57
CA ASP A 40 8.73 7.37 -1.03
C ASP A 40 7.99 8.12 0.08
N TYR A 41 8.02 7.61 1.32
CA TYR A 41 7.39 8.31 2.45
C TYR A 41 8.07 9.65 2.77
N LYS A 42 9.42 9.71 2.76
CA LYS A 42 10.16 10.97 2.92
C LYS A 42 9.80 11.98 1.83
N ARG A 43 9.68 11.52 0.58
CA ARG A 43 9.26 12.35 -0.55
C ARG A 43 7.85 12.90 -0.33
N LEU A 44 6.90 12.06 0.10
CA LEU A 44 5.53 12.50 0.42
C LEU A 44 5.50 13.54 1.54
N LEU A 45 6.30 13.36 2.60
CA LEU A 45 6.44 14.34 3.68
C LEU A 45 7.00 15.69 3.19
N GLN A 46 8.00 15.66 2.31
CA GLN A 46 8.55 16.88 1.72
C GLN A 46 7.52 17.59 0.83
N LEU A 47 6.81 16.83 0.00
CA LEU A 47 5.76 17.38 -0.87
C LEU A 47 4.63 18.01 -0.05
N SER A 48 4.16 17.34 1.01
CA SER A 48 3.09 17.87 1.86
C SER A 48 3.54 19.09 2.64
N SER A 49 4.79 19.09 3.14
CA SER A 49 5.40 20.24 3.81
C SER A 49 5.50 21.46 2.89
N ASN A 50 5.95 21.28 1.65
CA ASN A 50 6.01 22.36 0.64
C ASN A 50 4.63 22.89 0.29
N TYR A 51 3.61 22.03 0.35
CA TYR A 51 2.22 22.40 0.15
C TYR A 51 1.58 23.05 1.40
N GLY A 52 2.28 23.05 2.54
CA GLY A 52 1.78 23.60 3.81
C GLY A 52 0.63 22.78 4.43
N LYS A 53 0.57 21.48 4.15
CA LYS A 53 -0.54 20.59 4.52
C LYS A 53 -0.06 19.24 5.04
N SER A 54 -0.96 18.50 5.68
CA SER A 54 -0.77 17.07 5.94
C SER A 54 -0.72 16.30 4.59
N ILE A 55 -0.22 15.06 4.62
CA ILE A 55 -0.24 14.22 3.40
C ILE A 55 -1.69 14.00 2.97
N GLU A 56 -2.59 13.73 3.91
CA GLU A 56 -4.01 13.51 3.66
C GLU A 56 -4.67 14.71 2.98
N ASP A 57 -4.48 15.92 3.52
CA ASP A 57 -5.06 17.14 2.96
C ASP A 57 -4.46 17.47 1.59
N MET A 58 -3.14 17.28 1.42
CA MET A 58 -2.49 17.48 0.12
C MET A 58 -3.06 16.53 -0.93
N LEU A 59 -3.22 15.24 -0.59
CA LEU A 59 -3.78 14.26 -1.51
C LEU A 59 -5.23 14.57 -1.86
N TYR A 60 -6.06 14.93 -0.88
CA TYR A 60 -7.45 15.30 -1.12
C TYR A 60 -7.58 16.53 -2.04
N LEU A 61 -6.71 17.53 -1.88
CA LEU A 61 -6.74 18.72 -2.72
C LEU A 61 -6.22 18.48 -4.15
N LYS A 62 -5.26 17.57 -4.33
CA LYS A 62 -4.68 17.27 -5.64
C LYS A 62 -5.48 16.25 -6.44
N TYR A 63 -6.08 15.27 -5.75
CA TYR A 63 -6.75 14.12 -6.36
C TYR A 63 -8.12 13.90 -5.70
N PRO A 64 -9.01 14.91 -5.66
CA PRO A 64 -10.30 14.78 -4.97
C PRO A 64 -11.16 13.63 -5.52
N GLU A 65 -10.97 13.26 -6.79
CA GLU A 65 -11.69 12.21 -7.50
C GLU A 65 -11.41 10.79 -7.01
N VAL A 66 -10.32 10.54 -6.26
CA VAL A 66 -10.04 9.21 -5.67
C VAL A 66 -10.64 9.05 -4.26
N PHE A 67 -11.26 10.11 -3.75
CA PHE A 67 -11.86 10.14 -2.43
C PHE A 67 -13.39 10.03 -2.50
N GLU A 68 -13.97 9.60 -1.39
CA GLU A 68 -15.40 9.56 -1.17
C GLU A 68 -15.76 9.85 0.30
N ASN A 69 -17.04 10.12 0.54
CA ASN A 69 -17.55 10.33 1.90
C ASN A 69 -17.70 9.00 2.63
N GLY A 70 -16.96 8.84 3.73
CA GLY A 70 -17.12 7.74 4.68
C GLY A 70 -17.86 8.16 5.96
N ARG A 71 -18.19 7.17 6.80
CA ARG A 71 -18.84 7.40 8.11
C ARG A 71 -18.06 8.30 9.06
N ARG A 72 -16.74 8.43 8.87
CA ARG A 72 -15.81 9.16 9.73
C ARG A 72 -15.14 10.33 9.00
N GLY A 73 -15.75 10.81 7.92
CA GLY A 73 -15.18 11.80 7.02
C GLY A 73 -14.65 11.18 5.74
N ILE A 74 -13.81 11.94 5.05
CA ILE A 74 -13.24 11.56 3.75
C ILE A 74 -12.40 10.28 3.87
N LYS A 75 -12.57 9.38 2.91
CA LYS A 75 -11.74 8.18 2.74
C LYS A 75 -11.43 7.95 1.27
N LEU A 76 -10.43 7.13 0.97
CA LEU A 76 -10.21 6.65 -0.39
C LEU A 76 -11.35 5.70 -0.80
N GLN A 77 -11.66 5.68 -2.11
CA GLN A 77 -12.59 4.72 -2.68
C GLN A 77 -12.06 3.28 -2.51
N GLU A 78 -12.93 2.29 -2.61
CA GLU A 78 -12.61 0.89 -2.28
C GLU A 78 -11.48 0.31 -3.15
N GLU A 79 -11.43 0.67 -4.43
CA GLU A 79 -10.38 0.26 -5.35
C GLU A 79 -8.98 0.73 -4.92
N PHE A 80 -8.88 1.85 -4.19
CA PHE A 80 -7.61 2.39 -3.67
C PHE A 80 -7.29 1.90 -2.24
N ARG A 81 -8.01 0.89 -1.72
CA ARG A 81 -7.81 0.39 -0.34
C ARG A 81 -6.37 -0.03 -0.03
N GLY A 82 -5.66 -0.59 -1.01
CA GLY A 82 -4.26 -0.99 -0.83
C GLY A 82 -3.32 0.20 -0.60
N ILE A 83 -3.57 1.31 -1.27
CA ILE A 83 -2.84 2.57 -1.08
C ILE A 83 -3.10 3.12 0.34
N SER A 84 -4.35 3.07 0.81
CA SER A 84 -4.70 3.48 2.18
C SER A 84 -3.93 2.67 3.24
N ASP A 85 -3.86 1.35 3.08
CA ASP A 85 -3.13 0.47 4.00
C ASP A 85 -1.62 0.76 4.00
N ILE A 86 -1.01 0.99 2.82
CA ILE A 86 0.40 1.34 2.69
C ILE A 86 0.71 2.68 3.38
N LEU A 87 -0.08 3.74 3.13
CA LEU A 87 0.08 5.04 3.80
C LEU A 87 -0.11 4.95 5.31
N ASN A 88 -1.08 4.13 5.75
CA ASN A 88 -1.29 3.86 7.17
C ASN A 88 -0.05 3.22 7.80
N GLY A 89 0.55 2.23 7.14
CA GLY A 89 1.76 1.58 7.64
C GLY A 89 3.01 2.47 7.59
N MET A 90 3.23 3.22 6.50
CA MET A 90 4.34 4.20 6.37
C MET A 90 4.34 5.21 7.52
N SER A 91 3.15 5.63 7.95
CA SER A 91 2.97 6.62 9.01
C SER A 91 2.80 6.02 10.42
N ARG A 92 2.93 4.69 10.56
CA ARG A 92 2.69 3.94 11.82
C ARG A 92 1.31 4.22 12.42
N GLY A 93 0.27 4.12 11.61
CA GLY A 93 -1.13 4.23 12.03
C GLY A 93 -1.72 5.65 12.01
N LYS A 94 -0.89 6.67 11.75
CA LYS A 94 -1.30 8.08 11.85
C LYS A 94 -2.18 8.53 10.68
N ILE A 95 -1.78 8.19 9.45
CA ILE A 95 -2.57 8.48 8.24
C ILE A 95 -3.74 7.50 8.16
N ARG A 96 -4.96 8.02 8.05
CA ARG A 96 -6.20 7.22 8.13
C ARG A 96 -7.17 7.59 7.01
N LEU A 97 -7.05 6.90 5.88
CA LEU A 97 -7.85 7.15 4.67
C LEU A 97 -8.92 6.07 4.39
N GLY A 98 -9.47 5.46 5.46
CA GLY A 98 -10.60 4.53 5.39
C GLY A 98 -10.25 3.07 5.64
N TYR A 99 -9.15 2.58 5.08
CA TYR A 99 -8.66 1.20 5.24
C TYR A 99 -7.34 1.22 6.00
N ARG A 100 -7.23 0.37 7.03
CA ARG A 100 -6.09 0.38 7.96
C ARG A 100 -6.00 -0.90 8.78
N HIS A 101 -4.81 -1.12 9.31
CA HIS A 101 -4.57 -2.00 10.45
C HIS A 101 -4.58 -1.21 11.77
N GLN A 102 -4.54 -1.94 12.89
CA GLN A 102 -4.37 -1.34 14.21
C GLN A 102 -2.94 -0.79 14.38
N ASP A 103 -2.78 0.26 15.19
CA ASP A 103 -1.49 0.95 15.32
C ASP A 103 -0.36 0.01 15.80
N ASP A 104 -0.68 -0.98 16.64
CA ASP A 104 0.27 -1.99 17.16
C ASP A 104 0.70 -3.04 16.12
N TYR A 105 -0.07 -3.22 15.05
CA TYR A 105 0.30 -4.08 13.92
C TYR A 105 1.62 -3.62 13.31
N TRP A 106 1.79 -2.30 13.14
CA TRP A 106 2.96 -1.68 12.51
C TRP A 106 4.21 -1.65 13.37
N LEU A 107 4.09 -1.96 14.67
CA LEU A 107 5.26 -2.07 15.57
C LEU A 107 6.03 -3.37 15.36
N LYS A 108 5.42 -4.36 14.70
CA LYS A 108 6.04 -5.66 14.46
C LYS A 108 7.03 -5.55 13.29
N PRO A 109 8.23 -6.17 13.39
CA PRO A 109 9.23 -6.12 12.33
C PRO A 109 8.68 -6.59 10.99
N LEU A 110 9.09 -5.89 9.92
CA LEU A 110 8.78 -6.19 8.52
C LEU A 110 7.29 -6.18 8.14
N LYS A 111 6.37 -5.77 9.03
CA LYS A 111 4.93 -5.78 8.71
C LYS A 111 4.56 -4.84 7.58
N LEU A 112 5.19 -3.67 7.52
CA LEU A 112 4.95 -2.71 6.43
C LEU A 112 5.40 -3.28 5.08
N GLU A 113 6.58 -3.89 5.02
CA GLU A 113 7.14 -4.46 3.80
C GLU A 113 6.27 -5.61 3.29
N LYS A 114 5.87 -6.52 4.19
CA LYS A 114 5.00 -7.67 3.86
C LYS A 114 3.62 -7.24 3.39
N GLU A 115 3.03 -6.27 4.08
CA GLU A 115 1.73 -5.72 3.69
C GLU A 115 1.84 -5.00 2.35
N THR A 116 2.87 -4.19 2.15
CA THR A 116 3.12 -3.49 0.89
C THR A 116 3.20 -4.48 -0.27
N TRP A 117 4.03 -5.51 -0.15
CA TRP A 117 4.12 -6.57 -1.17
C TRP A 117 2.76 -7.19 -1.52
N ALA A 118 1.98 -7.55 -0.50
CA ALA A 118 0.67 -8.15 -0.69
C ALA A 118 -0.38 -7.20 -1.27
N GLN A 119 -0.33 -5.91 -0.91
CA GLN A 119 -1.22 -4.90 -1.47
C GLN A 119 -0.87 -4.58 -2.93
N TYR A 120 0.42 -4.55 -3.30
CA TYR A 120 0.83 -4.47 -4.71
C TYR A 120 0.28 -5.66 -5.51
N GLY A 121 0.41 -6.88 -4.99
CA GLY A 121 -0.15 -8.07 -5.62
C GLY A 121 -1.65 -7.98 -5.87
N ARG A 122 -2.40 -7.52 -4.87
CA ARG A 122 -3.83 -7.22 -5.01
C ARG A 122 -4.10 -6.23 -6.15
N MET A 123 -3.43 -5.08 -6.12
CA MET A 123 -3.71 -3.98 -7.06
C MET A 123 -3.32 -4.36 -8.50
N ILE A 124 -2.21 -5.07 -8.68
CA ILE A 124 -1.81 -5.64 -9.99
C ILE A 124 -2.85 -6.65 -10.49
N TYR A 125 -3.30 -7.56 -9.63
CA TYR A 125 -4.33 -8.53 -9.98
C TYR A 125 -5.65 -7.87 -10.41
N GLN A 126 -6.05 -6.79 -9.73
CA GLN A 126 -7.27 -6.05 -10.08
C GLN A 126 -7.14 -5.30 -11.41
N SER A 127 -5.93 -4.90 -11.80
CA SER A 127 -5.65 -4.22 -13.08
C SER A 127 -6.51 -2.97 -13.32
N ASP A 128 -6.86 -2.23 -12.26
CA ASP A 128 -7.48 -0.91 -12.39
C ASP A 128 -6.38 0.12 -12.71
N GLU A 129 -6.39 0.65 -13.93
CA GLU A 129 -5.39 1.60 -14.43
C GLU A 129 -5.25 2.84 -13.53
N ARG A 130 -6.36 3.34 -12.97
CA ARG A 130 -6.32 4.52 -12.08
C ARG A 130 -5.56 4.21 -10.80
N VAL A 131 -5.75 3.01 -10.25
CA VAL A 131 -5.06 2.56 -9.04
C VAL A 131 -3.57 2.38 -9.32
N LEU A 132 -3.22 1.74 -10.43
CA LEU A 132 -1.83 1.51 -10.81
C LEU A 132 -1.08 2.82 -11.09
N GLU A 133 -1.69 3.77 -11.82
CA GLU A 133 -1.13 5.10 -12.03
C GLU A 133 -0.94 5.84 -10.70
N PHE A 134 -1.94 5.77 -9.81
CA PHE A 134 -1.84 6.46 -8.52
C PHE A 134 -0.76 5.85 -7.62
N MET A 135 -0.54 4.53 -7.69
CA MET A 135 0.60 3.88 -7.02
C MET A 135 1.94 4.39 -7.55
N GLU A 136 2.10 4.54 -8.86
CA GLU A 136 3.34 5.08 -9.46
C GLU A 136 3.59 6.54 -9.05
N ILE A 137 2.52 7.33 -8.95
CA ILE A 137 2.59 8.72 -8.49
C ILE A 137 3.01 8.81 -7.02
N LEU A 138 2.46 7.97 -6.15
CA LEU A 138 2.69 8.03 -4.70
C LEU A 138 3.94 7.30 -4.26
N PHE A 139 4.25 6.17 -4.88
CA PHE A 139 5.31 5.25 -4.48
C PHE A 139 6.22 4.85 -5.66
N PRO A 140 6.85 5.81 -6.36
CA PRO A 140 7.62 5.51 -7.56
C PRO A 140 8.79 4.55 -7.31
N GLU A 141 9.52 4.69 -6.21
CA GLU A 141 10.65 3.81 -5.90
C GLU A 141 10.17 2.40 -5.52
N THR A 142 9.14 2.32 -4.68
CA THR A 142 8.54 1.05 -4.25
C THR A 142 7.95 0.31 -5.43
N THR A 143 7.26 1.00 -6.33
CA THR A 143 6.65 0.40 -7.54
C THR A 143 7.71 -0.17 -8.46
N THR A 144 8.78 0.58 -8.70
CA THR A 144 9.91 0.13 -9.52
C THR A 144 10.51 -1.16 -8.96
N GLU A 145 10.72 -1.22 -7.64
CA GLU A 145 11.34 -2.35 -6.97
C GLU A 145 10.42 -3.59 -6.95
N VAL A 146 9.13 -3.41 -6.69
CA VAL A 146 8.14 -4.50 -6.77
C VAL A 146 8.11 -5.12 -8.17
N TYR A 147 8.10 -4.29 -9.23
CA TYR A 147 8.15 -4.81 -10.61
C TYR A 147 9.47 -5.50 -10.94
N ARG A 148 10.60 -5.04 -10.40
CA ARG A 148 11.90 -5.73 -10.53
C ARG A 148 11.82 -7.12 -9.89
N MET A 149 11.33 -7.21 -8.65
CA MET A 149 11.18 -8.47 -7.93
C MET A 149 10.26 -9.45 -8.67
N LEU A 150 9.09 -8.99 -9.15
CA LEU A 150 8.17 -9.83 -9.93
C LEU A 150 8.81 -10.37 -11.22
N LYS A 151 9.58 -9.55 -11.94
CA LYS A 151 10.30 -10.00 -13.14
C LYS A 151 11.36 -11.05 -12.84
N GLU A 152 11.99 -11.00 -11.68
CA GLU A 152 12.98 -11.99 -11.26
C GLU A 152 12.37 -13.34 -10.86
N MET A 153 11.10 -13.35 -10.46
CA MET A 153 10.36 -14.57 -10.12
C MET A 153 9.89 -15.39 -11.34
N ILE A 154 9.80 -14.78 -12.52
CA ILE A 154 9.29 -15.41 -13.76
C ILE A 154 10.43 -16.03 -14.58
N LYS A 155 11.68 -15.95 -14.10
CA LYS A 155 12.84 -16.58 -14.73
C LYS A 155 12.98 -18.05 -14.33
#